data_AF-A0A352VPK3-F1
#
_entry.id   AF-A0A352VPK3-F1
#
_cell.length_a   1.000
_cell.length_b   1.000
_cell.length_c   1.000
_cell.angle_alpha   90.00
_cell.angle_beta   90.00
_cell.angle_gamma   90.00
#
_symmetry.space_group_name_H-M   'P 1'
#
loop_
_entity.id
_entity.type
_entity.pdbx_description
1 polymer ?
#
loop_
_entity_poly.entity_id
_entity_poly.type
_entity_poly.pdbx_seq_one_letter_code
_entity_poly.pdbx_strand_id
1 'polypeptide(L)' 'ERESFEDETVAALMKEFFISIKVDREERPDIDQIYMKAVQAMTG' A
#
# COMPACT_ATOMS: atom_id res chain seq x y z
N GLU A 1 -6.21 -12.51 -7.51
CA GLU A 1 -5.84 -12.00 -6.18
C GLU A 1 -7.09 -11.52 -5.45
N ARG A 2 -7.01 -11.18 -4.15
CA ARG A 2 -8.11 -10.58 -3.39
C ARG A 2 -7.64 -9.21 -2.95
N GLU A 3 -8.02 -8.17 -3.69
CA GLU A 3 -7.55 -6.83 -3.37
C GLU A 3 -8.35 -6.27 -2.19
N SER A 4 -7.67 -5.67 -1.20
CA SER A 4 -8.34 -5.02 -0.05
C SER A 4 -9.27 -3.87 -0.46
N PHE A 5 -9.19 -3.44 -1.72
CA PHE A 5 -10.02 -2.40 -2.31
C PHE A 5 -11.29 -2.95 -2.99
N GLU A 6 -11.43 -4.26 -3.18
CA GLU A 6 -12.64 -4.89 -3.74
C GLU A 6 -13.75 -5.08 -2.70
N ASP A 7 -13.41 -5.05 -1.41
CA ASP A 7 -14.39 -5.07 -0.33
C ASP A 7 -14.82 -3.64 0.00
N GLU A 8 -16.07 -3.30 -0.33
CA GLU A 8 -16.62 -1.97 -0.10
C GLU A 8 -16.57 -1.55 1.39
N THR A 9 -16.65 -2.51 2.32
CA THR A 9 -16.59 -2.24 3.76
C THR A 9 -15.17 -1.85 4.17
N VAL A 10 -14.17 -2.58 3.68
CA VAL A 10 -12.76 -2.28 3.93
C VAL A 10 -12.38 -0.95 3.27
N ALA A 11 -12.83 -0.71 2.04
CA ALA A 11 -12.59 0.53 1.32
C ALA A 11 -13.21 1.74 2.04
N ALA A 12 -14.41 1.61 2.60
CA ALA A 12 -15.06 2.67 3.37
C ALA A 12 -14.26 3.03 4.63
N LEU A 13 -13.87 2.02 5.42
CA LEU A 13 -13.02 2.23 6.60
C LEU A 13 -11.67 2.84 6.23
N MET A 14 -11.04 2.36 5.16
CA MET A 14 -9.77 2.91 4.68
C MET A 14 -9.90 4.38 4.28
N LYS A 15 -11.00 4.75 3.62
CA LYS A 15 -11.26 6.13 3.18
C LYS A 15 -11.60 7.07 4.33
N GLU A 16 -12.21 6.55 5.40
CA GLU A 16 -12.56 7.32 6.60
C GLU A 16 -11.34 7.61 7.49
N PHE A 17 -10.47 6.62 7.67
CA PHE A 17 -9.36 6.72 8.63
C PHE A 17 -8.00 7.02 7.99
N PHE A 18 -7.82 6.79 6.70
CA PHE A 18 -6.51 6.89 6.03
C PHE A 18 -6.58 7.62 4.69
N ILE A 19 -5.47 8.27 4.34
CA ILE A 19 -5.27 8.78 2.97
C ILE A 19 -4.62 7.66 2.17
N SER A 20 -5.43 6.96 1.37
CA SER A 20 -4.94 5.88 0.51
C SER A 20 -4.18 6.46 -0.69
N ILE A 21 -2.87 6.21 -0.78
CA ILE A 21 -2.03 6.58 -1.91
C ILE A 21 -1.70 5.32 -2.71
N LYS A 22 -2.22 5.22 -3.93
CA LYS A 22 -1.85 4.16 -4.89
C LYS A 22 -0.53 4.55 -5.54
N VAL A 23 0.47 3.69 -5.40
CA VAL A 23 1.77 3.84 -6.07
C VAL A 23 1.89 2.75 -7.11
N ASP A 24 2.12 3.13 -8.35
CA ASP A 24 2.40 2.19 -9.43
C ASP A 24 3.89 1.81 -9.41
N ARG A 25 4.17 0.51 -9.31
CA ARG A 25 5.53 -0.02 -9.20
C ARG A 25 6.28 0.02 -10.53
N GLU A 26 5.57 -0.01 -11.66
CA GLU A 26 6.18 0.06 -12.99
C GLU A 26 6.65 1.49 -13.29
N GLU A 27 5.87 2.49 -12.90
CA GLU A 27 6.23 3.90 -13.08
C GLU A 27 7.21 4.41 -12.01
N ARG A 28 7.13 3.87 -10.79
CA ARG A 28 7.93 4.32 -9.63
C ARG A 28 8.66 3.16 -8.94
N PRO A 29 9.62 2.51 -9.63
CA PRO A 29 10.44 1.46 -9.04
C PRO A 29 11.33 1.96 -7.89
N ASP A 30 11.57 3.27 -7.81
CA ASP A 30 12.29 3.94 -6.73
C ASP A 30 11.56 3.82 -5.38
N ILE A 31 10.25 4.05 -5.37
CA ILE A 31 9.44 4.02 -4.15
C ILE A 31 9.28 2.59 -3.62
N ASP A 32 9.13 1.62 -4.53
CA ASP A 32 9.04 0.20 -4.18
C ASP A 32 10.29 -0.29 -3.43
N GLN A 33 11.48 0.05 -3.95
CA GLN A 33 12.74 -0.33 -3.30
C GLN A 33 12.90 0.29 -1.91
N ILE A 34 12.43 1.52 -1.70
CA ILE A 34 12.44 2.18 -0.39
C ILE A 34 11.50 1.46 0.57
N TYR A 35 10.28 1.12 0.11
CA TYR A 35 9.31 0.38 0.92
C TYR A 35 9.83 -1.00 1.33
N MET A 36 10.42 -1.75 0.40
CA MET A 36 11.01 -3.07 0.68
C MET A 36 12.14 -2.98 1.72
N LYS A 37 13.02 -1.97 1.61
CA LYS A 37 14.08 -1.72 2.59
C LYS A 37 13.54 -1.34 3.97
N ALA A 38 12.50 -0.50 4.01
CA ALA A 38 11.87 -0.09 5.26
C ALA A 38 11.20 -1.27 5.97
N VAL A 39 10.45 -2.10 5.24
CA VAL A 39 9.83 -3.31 5.80
C VAL A 39 10.89 -4.25 6.36
N GLN A 40 11.96 -4.52 5.60
CA GLN A 40 13.04 -5.39 6.05
C GLN A 40 13.74 -4.85 7.30
N ALA A 41 13.90 -3.53 7.43
CA ALA A 41 14.46 -2.89 8.61
C ALA A 41 13.51 -2.93 9.83
N MET A 42 12.19 -2.94 9.62
CA MET A 42 11.20 -3.04 10.70
C MET A 42 10.94 -4.48 11.17
N THR A 43 11.21 -5.47 10.32
CA THR A 43 11.08 -6.91 10.65
C THR A 43 12.40 -7.58 11.02
N GLY A 44 13.48 -6.81 11.16
CA GLY A 44 14.80 -7.27 11.60
C GLY A 44 14.94 -7.35 13.11
#